data_AF-A0A1N7ISX8-F1
#
_entry.id   AF-A0A1N7ISX8-F1
#
_cell.length_a   1.000
_cell.length_b   1.000
_cell.length_c   1.000
_cell.angle_alpha   90.00
_cell.angle_beta   90.00
_cell.angle_gamma   90.00
#
_symmetry.space_group_name_H-M   'P 1'
#
loop_
_entity.id
_entity.type
_entity.pdbx_description
1 polymer ?
#
loop_
_entity_poly.entity_id
_entity_poly.type
_entity_poly.pdbx_seq_one_letter_code
_entity_poly.pdbx_strand_id
1 'polypeptide(L)'
;MCSSMTRRFPLPTLFLLLAVCLGCTAEAPPPITPKTEAATAQPSPDPSSSLRLAVVGDIMMHDTQIRSGKTASGTYNYDAFFQEIQPWLAQADLAVGNLETTLPGNGKPWSGYPMFRSPDALGDSLKKAGFDLLSTANNHTMDAGESGVVRTHRKLTELGIQPIGTSPGPEPQKPLLIEKNGITLSFSAYTYGTNGIPLPAGKDYLVNLIDENRILKEIRESRERGADIVVVMLHFGQEYQRQPNGEQKRLVKKLLTGGADVVLGGHPHVLQPMERRKAEGKEKFVIYSLGNFVSDQLKTYTNDGIILYLDLHRTSPDHPVQLQQVSYLPTYVHKYRQGGVRKFTVIPIEGKGKWTGPTYPGLSEQTLKRTWRDTTTLMESLDSFPVFSPPSEKTTSQIPPSS
;
A
#
# COMPACT_ATOMS: atom_id res chain seq x y z
N MET A 1 22.68 62.58 10.01
CA MET A 1 22.96 63.87 10.67
C MET A 1 22.64 63.72 12.14
N CYS A 2 23.61 64.03 13.00
CA CYS A 2 23.55 64.54 14.37
C CYS A 2 22.25 64.34 15.20
N SER A 3 22.27 64.01 16.49
CA SER A 3 23.31 64.26 17.49
C SER A 3 23.04 63.48 18.78
N SER A 4 24.14 63.15 19.44
CA SER A 4 24.24 62.80 20.85
C SER A 4 23.64 63.85 21.80
N MET A 5 23.09 63.42 22.94
CA MET A 5 23.12 64.25 24.14
C MET A 5 23.25 63.39 25.41
N THR A 6 24.30 63.69 26.15
CA THR A 6 24.70 63.12 27.44
C THR A 6 24.20 64.01 28.59
N ARG A 7 24.36 63.51 29.83
CA ARG A 7 24.38 64.19 31.15
C ARG A 7 23.02 64.24 31.86
N ARG A 8 22.90 64.14 33.18
CA ARG A 8 23.81 64.01 34.35
C ARG A 8 22.93 63.64 35.56
N PHE A 9 23.51 62.99 36.57
CA PHE A 9 22.95 62.75 37.90
C PHE A 9 22.54 64.03 38.66
N PRO A 10 21.61 63.92 39.63
CA PRO A 10 21.96 64.30 41.00
C PRO A 10 21.42 63.34 42.10
N LEU A 11 22.26 63.07 43.10
CA LEU A 11 21.86 62.80 44.50
C LEU A 11 21.83 64.17 45.25
N PRO A 12 21.42 64.30 46.53
CA PRO A 12 20.69 63.40 47.45
C PRO A 12 19.53 64.10 48.21
N THR A 13 18.68 63.37 48.94
CA THR A 13 18.13 63.90 50.21
C THR A 13 17.83 62.78 51.18
N LEU A 14 18.55 62.81 52.30
CA LEU A 14 18.48 61.89 53.43
C LEU A 14 17.39 62.40 54.39
N PHE A 15 16.28 61.65 54.54
CA PHE A 15 15.35 61.85 55.65
C PHE A 15 15.51 60.72 56.64
N LEU A 16 16.04 61.09 57.82
CA LEU A 16 16.18 60.25 58.99
C LEU A 16 14.82 60.19 59.69
N LEU A 17 14.16 59.04 59.68
CA LEU A 17 12.97 58.78 60.49
C LEU A 17 13.31 57.66 61.48
N LEU A 18 13.57 58.07 62.72
CA LEU A 18 13.67 57.22 63.89
C LEU A 18 12.26 56.69 64.20
N ALA A 19 12.04 55.38 64.08
CA ALA A 19 10.86 54.72 64.62
C ALA A 19 11.30 53.55 65.52
N VAL A 20 10.73 53.60 66.72
CA VAL A 20 11.06 52.84 67.92
C VAL A 20 10.71 51.36 67.78
N CYS A 21 11.62 50.52 68.27
CA CYS A 21 11.46 49.07 68.42
C CYS A 21 10.32 48.72 69.38
N LEU A 22 9.48 47.74 69.02
CA LEU A 22 8.89 46.80 69.97
C LEU A 22 8.73 45.43 69.29
N GLY A 23 9.27 44.42 69.96
CA GLY A 23 9.57 43.11 69.40
C GLY A 23 8.36 42.20 69.18
N CYS A 24 8.48 41.40 68.12
CA CYS A 24 7.97 40.04 68.06
C CYS A 24 9.12 39.16 67.55
N THR A 25 9.59 38.24 68.38
CA THR A 25 10.49 37.16 67.98
C THR A 25 9.71 36.18 67.10
N ALA A 26 9.83 36.34 65.79
CA ALA A 26 9.45 35.31 64.82
C ALA A 26 10.72 34.61 64.35
N GLU A 27 10.80 33.31 64.62
CA GLU A 27 11.87 32.41 64.20
C GLU A 27 11.93 32.39 62.66
N ALA A 28 13.08 32.72 62.08
CA ALA A 28 13.25 32.74 60.63
C ALA A 28 13.20 31.30 60.09
N PRO A 29 12.43 31.01 59.02
CA PRO A 29 12.44 29.70 58.40
C PRO A 29 13.83 29.42 57.79
N PRO A 30 14.28 28.14 57.78
CA PRO A 30 15.58 27.79 57.26
C PRO A 30 15.69 28.14 55.76
N PRO A 31 16.91 28.40 55.25
CA PRO A 31 17.11 28.72 53.84
C PRO A 31 16.64 27.55 52.98
N ILE A 32 15.70 27.83 52.06
CA ILE A 32 15.29 26.89 51.02
C ILE A 32 16.48 26.72 50.08
N THR A 33 17.20 25.61 50.19
CA THR A 33 18.15 25.18 49.17
C THR A 33 17.37 24.90 47.88
N PRO A 34 17.74 25.50 46.73
CA PRO A 34 17.11 25.15 45.46
C PRO A 34 17.41 23.67 45.20
N LYS A 35 16.35 22.84 45.22
CA LYS A 35 16.43 21.48 44.70
C LYS A 35 16.80 21.61 43.23
N THR A 36 18.01 21.18 42.88
CA THR A 36 18.40 20.91 41.50
C THR A 36 17.42 19.86 40.98
N GLU A 37 16.42 20.32 40.25
CA GLU A 37 15.51 19.48 39.51
C GLU A 37 16.35 18.74 38.47
N ALA A 38 16.60 17.46 38.71
CA ALA A 38 17.30 16.61 37.77
C ALA A 38 16.49 16.63 36.48
N ALA A 39 17.04 17.29 35.45
CA ALA A 39 16.47 17.28 34.11
C ALA A 39 16.31 15.83 33.68
N THR A 40 15.07 15.34 33.66
CA THR A 40 14.71 14.09 33.04
C THR A 40 15.03 14.22 31.56
N ALA A 41 16.17 13.67 31.15
CA ALA A 41 16.52 13.56 29.75
C ALA A 41 15.37 12.84 29.03
N GLN A 42 14.67 13.56 28.16
CA GLN A 42 13.73 12.94 27.24
C GLN A 42 14.51 11.86 26.46
N PRO A 43 13.98 10.64 26.31
CA PRO A 43 14.62 9.65 25.45
C PRO A 43 14.80 10.28 24.08
N SER A 44 16.05 10.31 23.60
CA SER A 44 16.37 10.68 22.23
C SER A 44 15.49 9.87 21.27
N PRO A 45 14.95 10.48 20.19
CA PRO A 45 14.11 9.75 19.25
C PRO A 45 14.82 8.48 18.79
N ASP A 46 14.09 7.37 18.76
CA ASP A 46 14.57 6.09 18.26
C ASP A 46 15.10 6.32 16.83
N PRO A 47 16.40 6.09 16.57
CA PRO A 47 16.99 6.34 15.25
C PRO A 47 16.51 5.32 14.20
N SER A 48 15.73 4.31 14.59
CA SER A 48 15.18 3.32 13.67
C SER A 48 14.03 3.87 12.83
N SER A 49 13.79 3.22 11.69
CA SER A 49 12.71 3.54 10.77
C SER A 49 12.00 2.26 10.35
N SER A 50 10.67 2.29 10.31
CA SER A 50 9.85 1.15 9.89
C SER A 50 8.81 1.58 8.86
N LEU A 51 8.54 0.70 7.91
CA LEU A 51 7.55 0.92 6.87
C LEU A 51 6.88 -0.40 6.50
N ARG A 52 5.54 -0.43 6.51
CA ARG A 52 4.75 -1.58 6.08
C ARG A 52 4.05 -1.31 4.76
N LEU A 53 4.19 -2.24 3.82
CA LEU A 53 3.39 -2.29 2.60
C LEU A 53 2.25 -3.29 2.75
N ALA A 54 1.06 -2.98 2.21
CA ALA A 54 0.00 -3.95 1.91
C ALA A 54 -0.15 -4.05 0.39
N VAL A 55 -0.01 -5.25 -0.17
CA VAL A 55 -0.04 -5.48 -1.61
C VAL A 55 -1.13 -6.47 -1.96
N VAL A 56 -1.97 -6.14 -2.93
CA VAL A 56 -3.05 -6.99 -3.42
C VAL A 56 -2.91 -7.28 -4.91
N GLY A 57 -3.63 -8.31 -5.36
CA GLY A 57 -3.65 -8.72 -6.77
C GLY A 57 -4.60 -7.92 -7.66
N ASP A 58 -5.17 -8.61 -8.65
CA ASP A 58 -5.89 -8.00 -9.76
C ASP A 58 -7.27 -7.47 -9.34
N ILE A 59 -7.51 -6.19 -9.61
CA ILE A 59 -8.78 -5.50 -9.38
C ILE A 59 -9.48 -5.37 -10.74
N MET A 60 -10.40 -6.29 -11.00
CA MET A 60 -11.12 -6.42 -12.26
C MET A 60 -12.62 -6.15 -12.10
N MET A 61 -13.29 -5.76 -13.19
CA MET A 61 -14.72 -5.44 -13.18
C MET A 61 -15.46 -6.06 -14.36
N HIS A 62 -16.17 -7.16 -14.12
CA HIS A 62 -17.10 -7.77 -15.09
C HIS A 62 -18.45 -7.02 -15.10
N ASP A 63 -19.31 -7.29 -16.09
CA ASP A 63 -20.60 -6.60 -16.24
C ASP A 63 -21.51 -6.73 -15.02
N THR A 64 -21.45 -7.89 -14.35
CA THR A 64 -22.15 -8.15 -13.08
C THR A 64 -21.67 -7.25 -11.96
N GLN A 65 -20.36 -7.03 -11.84
CA GLN A 65 -19.76 -6.12 -10.86
C GLN A 65 -20.12 -4.66 -11.18
N ILE A 66 -20.04 -4.26 -12.46
CA ILE A 66 -20.45 -2.92 -12.90
C ILE A 66 -21.91 -2.66 -12.52
N ARG A 67 -22.82 -3.58 -12.86
CA ARG A 67 -24.25 -3.50 -12.49
C ARG A 67 -24.48 -3.53 -10.98
N SER A 68 -23.68 -4.29 -10.23
CA SER A 68 -23.81 -4.43 -8.77
C SER A 68 -23.71 -3.08 -8.05
N GLY A 69 -22.84 -2.19 -8.54
CA GLY A 69 -22.60 -0.89 -7.93
C GLY A 69 -23.58 0.21 -8.37
N LYS A 70 -24.50 -0.05 -9.30
CA LYS A 70 -25.47 0.95 -9.75
C LYS A 70 -26.44 1.30 -8.61
N THR A 71 -26.56 2.57 -8.29
CA THR A 71 -27.46 3.10 -7.25
C THR A 71 -28.85 3.39 -7.81
N ALA A 72 -29.83 3.61 -6.93
CA ALA A 72 -31.19 3.99 -7.33
C ALA A 72 -31.26 5.33 -8.08
N SER A 73 -30.32 6.25 -7.83
CA SER A 73 -30.21 7.54 -8.54
C SER A 73 -29.50 7.42 -9.90
N GLY A 74 -29.05 6.22 -10.29
CA GLY A 74 -28.35 5.99 -11.55
C GLY A 74 -26.86 6.28 -11.51
N THR A 75 -26.30 6.63 -10.35
CA THR A 75 -24.85 6.73 -10.11
C THR A 75 -24.24 5.36 -9.77
N TYR A 76 -22.95 5.32 -9.46
CA TYR A 76 -22.23 4.09 -9.09
C TYR A 76 -21.52 4.25 -7.75
N ASN A 77 -21.49 3.18 -6.94
CA ASN A 77 -20.71 3.07 -5.72
C ASN A 77 -20.26 1.61 -5.54
N TYR A 78 -18.98 1.40 -5.23
CA TYR A 78 -18.38 0.08 -5.07
C TYR A 78 -17.79 -0.15 -3.68
N ASP A 79 -18.12 0.69 -2.69
CA ASP A 79 -17.54 0.65 -1.35
C ASP A 79 -17.75 -0.72 -0.68
N ALA A 80 -18.93 -1.32 -0.92
CA ALA A 80 -19.28 -2.65 -0.39
C ALA A 80 -18.32 -3.76 -0.85
N PHE A 81 -17.56 -3.57 -1.94
CA PHE A 81 -16.58 -4.56 -2.38
C PHE A 81 -15.37 -4.61 -1.42
N PHE A 82 -15.06 -3.48 -0.81
CA PHE A 82 -13.80 -3.26 -0.08
C PHE A 82 -13.99 -2.94 1.40
N GLN A 83 -15.23 -2.77 1.87
CA GLN A 83 -15.50 -2.34 3.25
C GLN A 83 -14.86 -3.26 4.31
N GLU A 84 -14.86 -4.59 4.08
CA GLU A 84 -14.34 -5.56 5.05
C GLU A 84 -12.80 -5.63 5.07
N ILE A 85 -12.15 -5.24 3.96
CA ILE A 85 -10.69 -5.23 3.85
C ILE A 85 -10.07 -3.87 4.20
N GLN A 86 -10.87 -2.80 4.26
CA GLN A 86 -10.37 -1.46 4.55
C GLN A 86 -9.58 -1.40 5.88
N PRO A 87 -10.03 -2.02 7.00
CA PRO A 87 -9.25 -2.02 8.25
C PRO A 87 -7.91 -2.76 8.15
N TRP A 88 -7.80 -3.70 7.21
CA TRP A 88 -6.60 -4.50 6.97
C TRP A 88 -5.60 -3.77 6.10
N LEU A 89 -6.06 -3.07 5.05
CA LEU A 89 -5.22 -2.16 4.27
C LEU A 89 -4.69 -1.01 5.15
N ALA A 90 -5.51 -0.49 6.07
CA ALA A 90 -5.13 0.57 7.01
C ALA A 90 -4.02 0.17 8.00
N GLN A 91 -3.63 -1.12 8.07
CA GLN A 91 -2.48 -1.55 8.85
C GLN A 91 -1.14 -1.20 8.19
N ALA A 92 -1.14 -0.79 6.92
CA ALA A 92 0.04 -0.45 6.15
C ALA A 92 0.21 1.06 5.97
N ASP A 93 1.46 1.49 5.80
CA ASP A 93 1.80 2.88 5.45
C ASP A 93 1.54 3.20 3.98
N LEU A 94 1.56 2.17 3.12
CA LEU A 94 1.24 2.23 1.70
C LEU A 94 0.48 0.98 1.26
N ALA A 95 -0.68 1.17 0.62
CA ALA A 95 -1.44 0.10 -0.02
C ALA A 95 -1.29 0.13 -1.55
N VAL A 96 -0.92 -1.03 -2.12
CA VAL A 96 -0.55 -1.24 -3.51
C VAL A 96 -1.44 -2.31 -4.16
N GLY A 97 -1.85 -2.12 -5.41
CA GLY A 97 -2.62 -3.12 -6.17
C GLY A 97 -2.40 -3.07 -7.67
N ASN A 98 -3.09 -3.94 -8.42
CA ASN A 98 -3.13 -3.89 -9.89
C ASN A 98 -4.55 -3.54 -10.36
N LEU A 99 -4.71 -2.41 -11.06
CA LEU A 99 -5.98 -2.03 -11.67
C LEU A 99 -6.07 -2.60 -13.09
N GLU A 100 -6.75 -3.73 -13.23
CA GLU A 100 -6.89 -4.45 -14.48
C GLU A 100 -8.23 -4.17 -15.15
N THR A 101 -8.46 -2.87 -15.33
CA THR A 101 -9.58 -2.28 -16.06
C THR A 101 -9.23 -0.82 -16.34
N THR A 102 -9.91 -0.21 -17.30
CA THR A 102 -9.75 1.22 -17.59
C THR A 102 -10.82 2.07 -16.90
N LEU A 103 -10.51 3.34 -16.62
CA LEU A 103 -11.45 4.36 -16.15
C LEU A 103 -11.64 5.44 -17.23
N PRO A 104 -12.32 5.14 -18.35
CA PRO A 104 -12.42 6.06 -19.49
C PRO A 104 -13.45 7.20 -19.29
N GLY A 105 -14.03 7.34 -18.10
CA GLY A 105 -15.16 8.23 -17.85
C GLY A 105 -16.38 7.86 -18.71
N ASN A 106 -17.02 8.86 -19.30
CA ASN A 106 -18.20 8.70 -20.17
C ASN A 106 -17.86 8.65 -21.67
N GLY A 107 -16.57 8.65 -22.04
CA GLY A 107 -16.14 8.69 -23.43
C GLY A 107 -16.34 7.39 -24.20
N LYS A 108 -16.55 6.28 -23.49
CA LYS A 108 -16.90 4.96 -24.04
C LYS A 108 -17.89 4.27 -23.10
N PRO A 109 -18.79 3.42 -23.62
CA PRO A 109 -19.64 2.59 -22.77
C PRO A 109 -18.80 1.73 -21.83
N TRP A 110 -19.22 1.63 -20.58
CA TRP A 110 -18.67 0.67 -19.65
C TRP A 110 -18.98 -0.75 -20.11
N SER A 111 -18.04 -1.65 -19.89
CA SER A 111 -18.13 -3.04 -20.32
C SER A 111 -17.29 -3.91 -19.41
N GLY A 112 -17.76 -5.12 -19.16
CA GLY A 112 -16.95 -6.20 -18.62
C GLY A 112 -16.11 -6.86 -19.72
N TYR A 113 -15.97 -8.18 -19.61
CA TYR A 113 -15.21 -8.98 -20.57
C TYR A 113 -15.82 -8.91 -21.99
N PRO A 114 -15.01 -8.81 -23.07
CA PRO A 114 -13.54 -8.91 -23.09
C PRO A 114 -12.80 -7.56 -22.98
N MET A 115 -13.52 -6.44 -22.86
CA MET A 115 -12.94 -5.10 -22.89
C MET A 115 -13.33 -4.36 -21.60
N PHE A 116 -12.50 -4.46 -20.57
CA PHE A 116 -12.79 -3.94 -19.25
C PHE A 116 -12.71 -2.40 -19.21
N ARG A 117 -13.89 -1.80 -19.02
CA ARG A 117 -14.10 -0.36 -18.91
C ARG A 117 -15.03 -0.10 -17.75
N SER A 118 -14.50 0.42 -16.65
CA SER A 118 -15.24 0.63 -15.41
C SER A 118 -15.68 2.09 -15.25
N PRO A 119 -16.78 2.33 -14.52
CA PRO A 119 -17.09 3.68 -14.05
C PRO A 119 -16.00 4.24 -13.14
N ASP A 120 -15.79 5.56 -13.22
CA ASP A 120 -14.84 6.31 -12.38
C ASP A 120 -15.06 6.10 -10.87
N ALA A 121 -16.30 5.79 -10.46
CA ALA A 121 -16.66 5.46 -9.09
C ALA A 121 -15.85 4.30 -8.49
N LEU A 122 -15.28 3.42 -9.33
CA LEU A 122 -14.34 2.40 -8.87
C LEU A 122 -13.10 3.05 -8.25
N GLY A 123 -12.54 4.07 -8.91
CA GLY A 123 -11.40 4.82 -8.38
C GLY A 123 -11.73 5.50 -7.05
N ASP A 124 -12.93 6.08 -6.94
CA ASP A 124 -13.38 6.73 -5.69
C ASP A 124 -13.47 5.70 -4.54
N SER A 125 -14.05 4.52 -4.78
CA SER A 125 -14.12 3.44 -3.79
C SER A 125 -12.74 2.85 -3.45
N LEU A 126 -11.81 2.76 -4.42
CA LEU A 126 -10.43 2.33 -4.17
C LEU A 126 -9.68 3.33 -3.30
N LYS A 127 -9.84 4.64 -3.55
CA LYS A 127 -9.22 5.65 -2.69
C LYS A 127 -9.77 5.57 -1.28
N LYS A 128 -11.10 5.41 -1.14
CA LYS A 128 -11.77 5.23 0.15
C LYS A 128 -11.28 3.98 0.89
N ALA A 129 -11.06 2.87 0.18
CA ALA A 129 -10.53 1.63 0.74
C ALA A 129 -9.09 1.78 1.27
N GLY A 130 -8.36 2.81 0.84
CA GLY A 130 -7.03 3.15 1.34
C GLY A 130 -5.90 2.93 0.34
N PHE A 131 -6.18 2.68 -0.94
CA PHE A 131 -5.12 2.50 -1.94
C PHE A 131 -4.33 3.79 -2.21
N ASP A 132 -3.00 3.65 -2.27
CA ASP A 132 -2.07 4.76 -2.53
C ASP A 132 -1.42 4.64 -3.90
N LEU A 133 -1.22 3.42 -4.40
CA LEU A 133 -0.53 3.16 -5.66
C LEU A 133 -1.18 1.99 -6.39
N LEU A 134 -1.36 2.12 -7.70
CA LEU A 134 -1.91 1.08 -8.54
C LEU A 134 -1.05 0.86 -9.78
N SER A 135 -0.66 -0.38 -10.04
CA SER A 135 -0.22 -0.78 -11.37
C SER A 135 -1.36 -0.62 -12.35
N THR A 136 -1.06 0.01 -13.49
CA THR A 136 -1.94 0.16 -14.64
C THR A 136 -1.33 -0.45 -15.90
N ALA A 137 -0.16 -1.10 -15.79
CA ALA A 137 0.44 -1.91 -16.84
C ALA A 137 -0.05 -3.36 -16.71
N ASN A 138 -1.00 -3.73 -17.54
CA ASN A 138 -1.53 -5.08 -17.69
C ASN A 138 -2.06 -5.28 -19.10
N ASN A 139 -2.51 -6.49 -19.41
CA ASN A 139 -3.03 -6.82 -20.73
C ASN A 139 -4.33 -6.08 -21.11
N HIS A 140 -5.03 -5.52 -20.13
CA HIS A 140 -6.27 -4.75 -20.32
C HIS A 140 -6.08 -3.22 -20.34
N THR A 141 -4.84 -2.74 -20.25
CA THR A 141 -4.51 -1.31 -20.30
C THR A 141 -5.07 -0.61 -21.54
N MET A 142 -5.10 -1.30 -22.68
CA MET A 142 -5.52 -0.74 -23.97
C MET A 142 -7.00 -0.94 -24.31
N ASP A 143 -7.83 -1.44 -23.38
CA ASP A 143 -9.23 -1.76 -23.65
C ASP A 143 -10.08 -0.52 -24.01
N ALA A 144 -9.67 0.67 -23.58
CA ALA A 144 -10.26 1.93 -24.00
C ALA A 144 -9.37 2.74 -24.97
N GLY A 145 -8.34 2.11 -25.54
CA GLY A 145 -7.34 2.72 -26.41
C GLY A 145 -6.49 3.76 -25.69
N GLU A 146 -5.72 4.55 -26.45
CA GLU A 146 -4.86 5.62 -25.93
C GLU A 146 -5.60 6.57 -24.99
N SER A 147 -6.79 7.04 -25.39
CA SER A 147 -7.60 7.94 -24.56
C SER A 147 -7.95 7.30 -23.21
N GLY A 148 -8.14 5.98 -23.19
CA GLY A 148 -8.38 5.19 -21.99
C GLY A 148 -7.18 5.17 -21.06
N VAL A 149 -5.98 4.94 -21.59
CA VAL A 149 -4.72 4.95 -20.83
C VAL A 149 -4.51 6.31 -20.17
N VAL A 150 -4.52 7.37 -20.98
CA VAL A 150 -4.28 8.75 -20.51
C VAL A 150 -5.31 9.16 -19.46
N ARG A 151 -6.60 8.85 -19.69
CA ARG A 151 -7.67 9.23 -18.78
C ARG A 151 -7.63 8.42 -17.48
N THR A 152 -7.33 7.12 -17.55
CA THR A 152 -7.19 6.28 -16.35
C THR A 152 -6.06 6.79 -15.48
N HIS A 153 -4.90 7.08 -16.07
CA HIS A 153 -3.76 7.65 -15.35
C HIS A 153 -4.14 8.96 -14.65
N ARG A 154 -4.71 9.93 -15.39
CA ARG A 154 -5.09 11.24 -14.83
C ARG A 154 -6.12 11.12 -13.71
N LYS A 155 -7.16 10.29 -13.88
CA LYS A 155 -8.20 10.12 -12.86
C LYS A 155 -7.66 9.51 -11.58
N LEU A 156 -6.74 8.55 -11.66
CA LEU A 156 -6.09 8.01 -10.46
C LEU A 156 -5.25 9.09 -9.76
N THR A 157 -4.45 9.84 -10.52
CA THR A 157 -3.65 10.96 -9.98
C THR A 157 -4.53 12.02 -9.30
N GLU A 158 -5.66 12.39 -9.92
CA GLU A 158 -6.65 13.33 -9.35
C GLU A 158 -7.23 12.84 -8.02
N LEU A 159 -7.37 11.51 -7.85
CA LEU A 159 -7.83 10.87 -6.62
C LEU A 159 -6.72 10.71 -5.57
N GLY A 160 -5.48 11.10 -5.88
CA GLY A 160 -4.33 10.88 -5.02
C GLY A 160 -3.95 9.39 -4.91
N ILE A 161 -4.19 8.62 -5.97
CA ILE A 161 -3.65 7.28 -6.18
C ILE A 161 -2.57 7.39 -7.26
N GLN A 162 -1.36 6.92 -7.00
CA GLN A 162 -0.26 6.98 -7.95
C GLN A 162 -0.36 5.82 -8.96
N PRO A 163 -0.67 6.08 -10.24
CA PRO A 163 -0.57 5.05 -11.27
C PRO A 163 0.89 4.74 -11.59
N ILE A 164 1.23 3.46 -11.76
CA ILE A 164 2.52 3.03 -12.29
C ILE A 164 2.36 2.12 -13.52
N GLY A 165 3.36 2.11 -14.41
CA GLY A 165 3.42 1.30 -15.63
C GLY A 165 2.76 1.91 -16.86
N THR A 166 2.11 3.08 -16.75
CA THR A 166 1.54 3.80 -17.90
C THR A 166 1.92 5.27 -17.87
N SER A 167 1.99 5.90 -19.04
CA SER A 167 2.35 7.31 -19.17
C SER A 167 1.27 8.12 -19.89
N PRO A 168 0.89 9.31 -19.37
CA PRO A 168 -0.01 10.23 -20.05
C PRO A 168 0.74 11.20 -20.99
N GLY A 169 2.07 11.18 -20.98
CA GLY A 169 2.94 12.10 -21.74
C GLY A 169 3.88 11.34 -22.70
N PRO A 170 4.68 12.05 -23.51
CA PRO A 170 5.42 11.48 -24.65
C PRO A 170 6.61 10.59 -24.28
N GLU A 171 6.82 10.31 -22.99
CA GLU A 171 7.95 9.54 -22.49
C GLU A 171 7.46 8.36 -21.65
N PRO A 172 8.11 7.18 -21.72
CA PRO A 172 7.74 6.07 -20.87
C PRO A 172 7.84 6.46 -19.40
N GLN A 173 6.93 5.95 -18.58
CA GLN A 173 6.98 6.24 -17.16
C GLN A 173 8.21 5.56 -16.55
N LYS A 174 9.07 6.38 -15.93
CA LYS A 174 10.25 5.95 -15.16
C LYS A 174 9.84 5.37 -13.80
N PRO A 175 10.73 4.67 -13.09
CA PRO A 175 10.43 4.20 -11.74
C PRO A 175 10.04 5.36 -10.81
N LEU A 176 8.94 5.16 -10.10
CA LEU A 176 8.40 6.10 -9.12
C LEU A 176 9.13 5.91 -7.78
N LEU A 177 9.71 6.98 -7.24
CA LEU A 177 10.30 6.97 -5.90
C LEU A 177 9.30 7.55 -4.91
N ILE A 178 9.07 6.84 -3.81
CA ILE A 178 8.23 7.26 -2.69
C ILE A 178 9.09 7.19 -1.43
N GLU A 179 9.30 8.32 -0.77
CA GLU A 179 9.89 8.37 0.56
C GLU A 179 8.77 8.37 1.60
N LYS A 180 8.85 7.43 2.57
CA LYS A 180 7.91 7.33 3.68
C LYS A 180 8.65 6.80 4.90
N ASN A 181 8.43 7.43 6.06
CA ASN A 181 9.08 7.07 7.32
C ASN A 181 10.61 6.95 7.20
N GLY A 182 11.26 7.83 6.41
CA GLY A 182 12.71 7.82 6.20
C GLY A 182 13.24 6.70 5.30
N ILE A 183 12.37 5.89 4.69
CA ILE A 183 12.70 4.81 3.75
C ILE A 183 12.23 5.20 2.34
N THR A 184 13.12 5.13 1.36
CA THR A 184 12.82 5.41 -0.05
C THR A 184 12.56 4.12 -0.82
N LEU A 185 11.34 3.97 -1.32
CA LEU A 185 10.93 2.87 -2.17
C LEU A 185 10.94 3.30 -3.63
N SER A 186 11.44 2.46 -4.52
CA SER A 186 11.22 2.58 -5.96
C SER A 186 10.21 1.55 -6.43
N PHE A 187 9.18 1.98 -7.16
CA PHE A 187 8.21 1.12 -7.82
C PHE A 187 8.27 1.26 -9.34
N SER A 188 8.21 0.13 -10.03
CA SER A 188 8.03 0.06 -11.48
C SER A 188 7.09 -1.10 -11.83
N ALA A 189 6.28 -0.96 -12.88
CA ALA A 189 5.33 -1.98 -13.31
C ALA A 189 5.40 -2.21 -14.81
N TYR A 190 5.26 -3.48 -15.22
CA TYR A 190 5.37 -3.91 -16.61
C TYR A 190 4.39 -5.02 -16.94
N THR A 191 3.97 -5.11 -18.20
CA THR A 191 3.09 -6.17 -18.70
C THR A 191 3.68 -6.92 -19.89
N TYR A 192 3.32 -8.21 -20.02
CA TYR A 192 3.73 -9.04 -21.15
C TYR A 192 3.15 -8.58 -22.51
N GLY A 193 2.04 -7.85 -22.50
CA GLY A 193 1.34 -7.44 -23.72
C GLY A 193 0.02 -6.75 -23.43
N THR A 194 -0.82 -6.57 -24.46
CA THR A 194 -2.07 -5.78 -24.43
C THR A 194 -3.24 -6.52 -25.11
N ASN A 195 -3.31 -7.85 -24.93
CA ASN A 195 -4.33 -8.73 -25.55
C ASN A 195 -4.45 -8.57 -27.08
N GLY A 196 -3.34 -8.29 -27.76
CA GLY A 196 -3.32 -8.12 -29.22
C GLY A 196 -3.80 -6.75 -29.71
N ILE A 197 -4.13 -5.81 -28.81
CA ILE A 197 -4.43 -4.42 -29.16
C ILE A 197 -3.10 -3.66 -29.31
N PRO A 198 -2.70 -3.25 -30.53
CA PRO A 198 -1.40 -2.62 -30.73
C PRO A 198 -1.33 -1.25 -30.06
N LEU A 199 -0.14 -0.88 -29.59
CA LEU A 199 0.15 0.50 -29.23
C LEU A 199 0.12 1.37 -30.51
N PRO A 200 -0.42 2.60 -30.47
CA PRO A 200 -0.36 3.50 -31.61
C PRO A 200 1.09 3.76 -32.05
N ALA A 201 1.32 3.91 -33.35
CA ALA A 201 2.65 4.13 -33.90
C ALA A 201 3.35 5.35 -33.25
N GLY A 202 4.58 5.15 -32.77
CA GLY A 202 5.37 6.17 -32.09
C GLY A 202 4.91 6.49 -30.66
N LYS A 203 4.00 5.68 -30.09
CA LYS A 203 3.46 5.87 -28.73
C LYS A 203 3.71 4.67 -27.82
N ASP A 204 4.84 3.98 -28.03
CA ASP A 204 5.27 2.85 -27.20
C ASP A 204 5.44 3.23 -25.71
N TYR A 205 5.58 4.53 -25.42
CA TYR A 205 5.64 5.08 -24.07
C TYR A 205 4.35 4.91 -23.24
N LEU A 206 3.20 4.68 -23.88
CA LEU A 206 1.90 4.62 -23.19
C LEU A 206 1.85 3.51 -22.15
N VAL A 207 2.49 2.38 -22.44
CA VAL A 207 2.45 1.17 -21.63
C VAL A 207 3.87 0.61 -21.50
N ASN A 208 4.31 0.41 -20.27
CA ASN A 208 5.57 -0.27 -20.01
C ASN A 208 5.41 -1.78 -20.30
N LEU A 209 5.85 -2.20 -21.48
CA LEU A 209 5.97 -3.62 -21.82
C LEU A 209 7.22 -4.22 -21.14
N ILE A 210 7.18 -5.53 -20.86
CA ILE A 210 8.33 -6.25 -20.33
C ILE A 210 9.46 -6.26 -21.38
N ASP A 211 10.48 -5.45 -21.10
CA ASP A 211 11.79 -5.48 -21.76
C ASP A 211 12.85 -5.67 -20.66
N GLU A 212 13.51 -6.83 -20.68
CA GLU A 212 14.44 -7.20 -19.61
C GLU A 212 15.62 -6.24 -19.45
N ASN A 213 16.15 -5.73 -20.56
CA ASN A 213 17.31 -4.85 -20.54
C ASN A 213 16.93 -3.49 -20.00
N ARG A 214 15.75 -2.99 -20.40
CA ARG A 214 15.17 -1.77 -19.87
C ARG A 214 14.90 -1.89 -18.37
N ILE A 215 14.25 -2.95 -17.92
CA ILE A 215 13.96 -3.17 -16.49
C ILE A 215 15.26 -3.20 -15.68
N LEU A 216 16.29 -3.92 -16.14
CA LEU A 216 17.58 -3.97 -15.45
C LEU A 216 18.29 -2.61 -15.39
N LYS A 217 18.16 -1.80 -16.45
CA LYS A 217 18.66 -0.42 -16.44
C LYS A 217 17.90 0.43 -15.42
N GLU A 218 16.58 0.36 -15.42
CA GLU A 218 15.73 1.13 -14.51
C GLU A 218 15.95 0.72 -13.03
N ILE A 219 16.21 -0.56 -12.74
CA ILE A 219 16.60 -1.01 -11.39
C ILE A 219 17.88 -0.31 -10.92
N ARG A 220 18.91 -0.21 -11.79
CA ARG A 220 20.16 0.50 -11.46
C ARG A 220 19.91 1.99 -11.25
N GLU A 221 19.16 2.62 -12.15
CA GLU A 221 18.81 4.04 -12.05
C GLU A 221 18.03 4.36 -10.76
N SER A 222 17.15 3.47 -10.32
CA SER A 222 16.46 3.63 -9.04
C SER A 222 17.43 3.65 -7.85
N ARG A 223 18.47 2.81 -7.87
CA ARG A 223 19.52 2.82 -6.83
C ARG A 223 20.35 4.09 -6.86
N GLU A 224 20.76 4.51 -8.05
CA GLU A 224 21.52 5.75 -8.24
C GLU A 224 20.72 6.98 -7.77
N ARG A 225 19.39 6.93 -7.87
CA ARG A 225 18.46 7.95 -7.36
C ARG A 225 18.16 7.83 -5.86
N GLY A 226 18.80 6.92 -5.14
CA GLY A 226 18.70 6.78 -3.68
C GLY A 226 17.61 5.83 -3.18
N ALA A 227 17.08 4.92 -4.01
CA ALA A 227 16.11 3.94 -3.54
C ALA A 227 16.75 2.90 -2.60
N ASP A 228 16.19 2.79 -1.39
CA ASP A 228 16.55 1.79 -0.39
C ASP A 228 16.02 0.41 -0.76
N ILE A 229 14.79 0.37 -1.28
CA ILE A 229 14.14 -0.87 -1.74
C ILE A 229 13.61 -0.66 -3.16
N VAL A 230 13.92 -1.60 -4.06
CA VAL A 230 13.46 -1.61 -5.44
C VAL A 230 12.43 -2.72 -5.65
N VAL A 231 11.20 -2.30 -5.92
CA VAL A 231 10.02 -3.15 -6.14
C VAL A 231 9.66 -3.14 -7.64
N VAL A 232 9.55 -4.33 -8.22
CA VAL A 232 9.14 -4.52 -9.62
C VAL A 232 7.85 -5.33 -9.68
N MET A 233 6.80 -4.74 -10.25
CA MET A 233 5.52 -5.42 -10.50
C MET A 233 5.48 -5.97 -11.93
N LEU A 234 5.13 -7.24 -12.09
CA LEU A 234 5.06 -7.93 -13.38
C LEU A 234 3.68 -8.53 -13.60
N HIS A 235 3.01 -8.10 -14.67
CA HIS A 235 1.78 -8.72 -15.14
C HIS A 235 2.15 -9.73 -16.24
N PHE A 236 2.29 -11.01 -15.89
CA PHE A 236 2.94 -12.05 -16.71
C PHE A 236 2.57 -13.49 -16.31
N GLY A 237 2.94 -14.46 -17.15
CA GLY A 237 2.69 -15.89 -16.87
C GLY A 237 1.55 -16.44 -17.70
N GLN A 238 0.99 -17.57 -17.27
CA GLN A 238 -0.11 -18.24 -17.97
C GLN A 238 -1.35 -18.24 -17.09
N GLU A 239 -2.48 -17.79 -17.65
CA GLU A 239 -3.76 -17.76 -16.95
C GLU A 239 -4.13 -19.11 -16.33
N TYR A 240 -4.65 -19.03 -15.11
CA TYR A 240 -5.20 -20.12 -14.31
C TYR A 240 -4.20 -21.22 -13.92
N GLN A 241 -2.90 -21.02 -14.17
CA GLN A 241 -1.86 -21.93 -13.70
C GLN A 241 -1.41 -21.56 -12.29
N ARG A 242 -1.58 -22.47 -11.33
CA ARG A 242 -1.17 -22.25 -9.93
C ARG A 242 0.33 -22.43 -9.67
N GLN A 243 1.11 -22.74 -10.71
CA GLN A 243 2.56 -22.86 -10.64
C GLN A 243 3.20 -21.96 -11.71
N PRO A 244 4.28 -21.23 -11.38
CA PRO A 244 4.96 -20.38 -12.34
C PRO A 244 5.65 -21.22 -13.40
N ASN A 245 5.58 -20.77 -14.65
CA ASN A 245 6.26 -21.42 -15.77
C ASN A 245 7.77 -21.10 -15.80
N GLY A 246 8.49 -21.70 -16.75
CA GLY A 246 9.94 -21.52 -16.90
C GLY A 246 10.35 -20.06 -17.16
N GLU A 247 9.60 -19.34 -17.99
CA GLU A 247 9.87 -17.95 -18.33
C GLU A 247 9.69 -17.01 -17.13
N GLN A 248 8.63 -17.21 -16.33
CA GLN A 248 8.44 -16.45 -15.09
C GLN A 248 9.63 -16.65 -14.14
N LYS A 249 10.05 -17.90 -13.91
CA LYS A 249 11.20 -18.23 -13.05
C LYS A 249 12.50 -17.64 -13.57
N ARG A 250 12.74 -17.68 -14.88
CA ARG A 250 13.93 -17.12 -15.54
C ARG A 250 13.98 -15.60 -15.37
N LEU A 251 12.88 -14.92 -15.68
CA LEU A 251 12.80 -13.46 -15.57
C LEU A 251 12.99 -13.00 -14.13
N VAL A 252 12.24 -13.58 -13.19
CA VAL A 252 12.35 -13.27 -11.75
C VAL A 252 13.79 -13.44 -11.27
N LYS A 253 14.43 -14.57 -11.58
CA LYS A 253 15.84 -14.79 -11.21
C LYS A 253 16.74 -13.67 -11.75
N LYS A 254 16.58 -13.31 -13.02
CA LYS A 254 17.37 -12.26 -13.67
C LYS A 254 17.18 -10.90 -12.99
N LEU A 255 15.95 -10.53 -12.64
CA LEU A 255 15.66 -9.24 -11.99
C LEU A 255 16.17 -9.16 -10.55
N LEU A 256 16.01 -10.25 -9.77
CA LEU A 256 16.53 -10.30 -8.39
C LEU A 256 18.06 -10.25 -8.37
N THR A 257 18.74 -10.99 -9.27
CA THR A 257 20.19 -10.86 -9.46
C THR A 257 20.58 -9.49 -10.02
N GLY A 258 19.70 -8.83 -10.78
CA GLY A 258 19.91 -7.50 -11.32
C GLY A 258 19.75 -6.34 -10.33
N GLY A 259 19.41 -6.62 -9.07
CA GLY A 259 19.36 -5.63 -8.00
C GLY A 259 17.96 -5.27 -7.47
N ALA A 260 16.88 -5.82 -8.07
CA ALA A 260 15.54 -5.71 -7.49
C ALA A 260 15.53 -6.41 -6.11
N ASP A 261 14.79 -5.87 -5.13
CA ASP A 261 14.61 -6.53 -3.82
C ASP A 261 13.35 -7.38 -3.79
N VAL A 262 12.30 -6.87 -4.44
CA VAL A 262 10.97 -7.45 -4.41
C VAL A 262 10.44 -7.54 -5.84
N VAL A 263 9.99 -8.72 -6.24
CA VAL A 263 9.22 -8.92 -7.48
C VAL A 263 7.80 -9.37 -7.13
N LEU A 264 6.80 -8.63 -7.63
CA LEU A 264 5.39 -8.86 -7.37
C LEU A 264 4.69 -9.26 -8.68
N GLY A 265 4.28 -10.51 -8.80
CA GLY A 265 3.57 -11.02 -9.96
C GLY A 265 2.05 -10.89 -9.88
N GLY A 266 1.41 -10.73 -11.03
CA GLY A 266 -0.04 -10.86 -11.28
C GLY A 266 -0.27 -11.40 -12.71
N HIS A 267 -1.52 -11.44 -13.19
CA HIS A 267 -1.99 -12.00 -14.48
C HIS A 267 -2.60 -13.41 -14.44
N PRO A 268 -2.02 -14.44 -13.77
CA PRO A 268 -2.61 -15.77 -13.79
C PRO A 268 -4.03 -15.85 -13.22
N HIS A 269 -4.52 -14.79 -12.57
CA HIS A 269 -5.81 -14.69 -11.88
C HIS A 269 -6.02 -15.71 -10.75
N VAL A 270 -4.99 -16.49 -10.45
CA VAL A 270 -4.90 -17.43 -9.34
C VAL A 270 -3.59 -17.18 -8.62
N LEU A 271 -3.56 -17.46 -7.33
CA LEU A 271 -2.32 -17.41 -6.56
C LEU A 271 -1.28 -18.37 -7.16
N GLN A 272 -0.03 -17.92 -7.15
CA GLN A 272 1.17 -18.75 -7.37
C GLN A 272 2.10 -18.61 -6.16
N PRO A 273 3.01 -19.57 -5.89
CA PRO A 273 3.87 -19.56 -4.72
C PRO A 273 4.67 -18.26 -4.55
N MET A 274 5.14 -18.06 -3.32
CA MET A 274 6.10 -17.03 -2.96
C MET A 274 7.30 -17.64 -2.25
N GLU A 275 8.45 -16.98 -2.33
CA GLU A 275 9.71 -17.48 -1.75
C GLU A 275 10.65 -16.33 -1.42
N ARG A 276 11.43 -16.50 -0.34
CA ARG A 276 12.65 -15.73 -0.14
C ARG A 276 13.77 -16.32 -0.97
N ARG A 277 14.62 -15.46 -1.51
CA ARG A 277 15.84 -15.85 -2.20
C ARG A 277 17.02 -15.05 -1.69
N LYS A 278 18.19 -15.69 -1.64
CA LYS A 278 19.45 -14.97 -1.44
C LYS A 278 20.05 -14.64 -2.80
N ALA A 279 20.30 -13.37 -3.05
CA ALA A 279 21.07 -12.90 -4.20
C ALA A 279 22.07 -11.84 -3.72
N GLU A 280 23.35 -12.00 -4.11
CA GLU A 280 24.41 -11.06 -3.74
C GLU A 280 24.53 -10.80 -2.23
N GLY A 281 24.31 -11.84 -1.42
CA GLY A 281 24.36 -11.75 0.04
C GLY A 281 23.17 -11.05 0.69
N LYS A 282 22.19 -10.57 -0.08
CA LYS A 282 20.96 -9.93 0.42
C LYS A 282 19.77 -10.87 0.31
N GLU A 283 18.87 -10.79 1.29
CA GLU A 283 17.56 -11.42 1.20
C GLU A 283 16.68 -10.62 0.22
N LYS A 284 16.01 -11.36 -0.65
CA LYS A 284 15.16 -10.90 -1.73
C LYS A 284 13.83 -11.65 -1.65
N PHE A 285 12.77 -11.08 -2.19
CA PHE A 285 11.46 -11.69 -2.15
C PHE A 285 10.79 -11.72 -3.52
N VAL A 286 10.06 -12.80 -3.79
CA VAL A 286 9.17 -12.87 -4.93
C VAL A 286 7.87 -13.57 -4.56
N ILE A 287 6.77 -13.06 -5.09
CA ILE A 287 5.53 -13.80 -5.30
C ILE A 287 5.24 -13.83 -6.80
N TYR A 288 4.99 -15.01 -7.38
CA TYR A 288 4.82 -15.12 -8.83
C TYR A 288 3.42 -14.71 -9.31
N SER A 289 2.42 -14.74 -8.44
CA SER A 289 1.08 -14.22 -8.70
C SER A 289 0.33 -13.99 -7.39
N LEU A 290 -0.17 -12.77 -7.21
CA LEU A 290 -1.06 -12.37 -6.12
C LEU A 290 -2.53 -12.81 -6.33
N GLY A 291 -2.85 -13.38 -7.50
CA GLY A 291 -4.22 -13.76 -7.86
C GLY A 291 -5.14 -12.55 -8.07
N ASN A 292 -6.45 -12.79 -8.07
CA ASN A 292 -7.42 -11.69 -8.08
C ASN A 292 -7.63 -11.16 -6.67
N PHE A 293 -7.72 -9.83 -6.54
CA PHE A 293 -8.28 -9.21 -5.35
C PHE A 293 -9.79 -9.05 -5.46
N VAL A 294 -10.31 -8.71 -6.66
CA VAL A 294 -11.76 -8.73 -6.93
C VAL A 294 -12.03 -9.05 -8.41
N SER A 295 -12.89 -10.04 -8.68
CA SER A 295 -13.33 -10.40 -10.03
C SER A 295 -14.65 -11.20 -10.01
N ASP A 296 -15.35 -11.30 -11.15
CA ASP A 296 -16.46 -12.24 -11.34
C ASP A 296 -16.09 -13.49 -12.15
N GLN A 297 -14.81 -13.87 -12.16
CA GLN A 297 -14.39 -15.12 -12.83
C GLN A 297 -14.96 -16.36 -12.13
N LEU A 298 -15.27 -17.40 -12.90
CA LEU A 298 -16.06 -18.55 -12.41
C LEU A 298 -15.22 -19.73 -11.91
N LYS A 299 -13.91 -19.76 -12.17
CA LYS A 299 -13.05 -20.87 -11.76
C LYS A 299 -12.86 -20.84 -10.24
N THR A 300 -12.73 -22.02 -9.62
CA THR A 300 -12.71 -22.14 -8.16
C THR A 300 -11.64 -21.24 -7.51
N TYR A 301 -10.41 -21.33 -8.00
CA TYR A 301 -9.25 -20.63 -7.42
C TYR A 301 -9.14 -19.15 -7.79
N THR A 302 -10.02 -18.63 -8.67
CA THR A 302 -9.97 -17.22 -9.07
C THR A 302 -10.67 -16.29 -8.07
N ASN A 303 -11.30 -16.87 -7.04
CA ASN A 303 -11.87 -16.13 -5.91
C ASN A 303 -10.94 -16.10 -4.71
N ASP A 304 -9.85 -16.87 -4.72
CA ASP A 304 -8.87 -16.94 -3.64
C ASP A 304 -7.77 -15.89 -3.92
N GLY A 305 -7.48 -15.05 -2.94
CA GLY A 305 -6.45 -14.02 -3.02
C GLY A 305 -5.74 -13.83 -1.68
N ILE A 306 -4.83 -12.85 -1.62
CA ILE A 306 -4.19 -12.44 -0.36
C ILE A 306 -4.07 -10.91 -0.29
N ILE A 307 -3.95 -10.39 0.93
CA ILE A 307 -3.21 -9.15 1.20
C ILE A 307 -1.81 -9.58 1.66
N LEU A 308 -0.80 -9.26 0.87
CA LEU A 308 0.61 -9.49 1.21
C LEU A 308 1.14 -8.30 2.00
N TYR A 309 1.81 -8.55 3.12
CA TYR A 309 2.47 -7.53 3.92
C TYR A 309 3.99 -7.68 3.84
N LEU A 310 4.66 -6.55 3.55
CA LEU A 310 6.12 -6.45 3.52
C LEU A 310 6.54 -5.42 4.57
N ASP A 311 7.19 -5.90 5.63
CA ASP A 311 7.69 -5.08 6.73
C ASP A 311 9.15 -4.76 6.50
N LEU A 312 9.44 -3.48 6.33
CA LEU A 312 10.77 -2.93 6.14
C LEU A 312 11.23 -2.26 7.41
N HIS A 313 12.50 -2.46 7.75
CA HIS A 313 13.11 -1.86 8.93
C HIS A 313 14.53 -1.40 8.65
N ARG A 314 14.87 -0.25 9.21
CA ARG A 314 16.22 0.29 9.28
C ARG A 314 16.57 0.51 10.74
N THR A 315 17.65 -0.10 11.22
CA THR A 315 18.08 0.01 12.63
C THR A 315 18.60 1.40 12.99
N SER A 316 19.30 2.07 12.06
CA SER A 316 19.71 3.47 12.19
C SER A 316 20.00 4.06 10.80
N PRO A 317 20.13 5.39 10.62
CA PRO A 317 20.35 6.00 9.30
C PRO A 317 21.55 5.46 8.52
N ASP A 318 22.58 4.97 9.21
CA ASP A 318 23.80 4.41 8.58
C ASP A 318 23.67 2.93 8.17
N HIS A 319 22.57 2.27 8.53
CA HIS A 319 22.33 0.86 8.21
C HIS A 319 21.44 0.71 6.97
N PRO A 320 21.63 -0.35 6.16
CA PRO A 320 20.74 -0.63 5.05
C PRO A 320 19.33 -1.01 5.56
N VAL A 321 18.31 -0.65 4.78
CA VAL A 321 16.94 -1.14 5.00
C VAL A 321 16.89 -2.64 4.73
N GLN A 322 16.21 -3.37 5.60
CA GLN A 322 16.00 -4.81 5.48
C GLN A 322 14.51 -5.12 5.33
N LEU A 323 14.20 -6.12 4.51
CA LEU A 323 12.89 -6.77 4.54
C LEU A 323 12.84 -7.69 5.77
N GLN A 324 12.35 -7.15 6.88
CA GLN A 324 12.37 -7.82 8.18
C GLN A 324 11.34 -8.96 8.23
N GLN A 325 10.14 -8.74 7.71
CA GLN A 325 9.08 -9.74 7.73
C GLN A 325 8.26 -9.70 6.44
N VAL A 326 7.88 -10.89 6.01
CA VAL A 326 6.88 -11.11 4.96
C VAL A 326 5.77 -11.93 5.57
N SER A 327 4.55 -11.43 5.52
CA SER A 327 3.36 -12.11 6.02
C SER A 327 2.19 -11.90 5.07
N TYR A 328 1.11 -12.65 5.22
CA TYR A 328 -0.03 -12.55 4.30
C TYR A 328 -1.35 -12.81 5.00
N LEU A 329 -2.43 -12.20 4.52
CA LEU A 329 -3.80 -12.47 4.95
C LEU A 329 -4.56 -13.10 3.78
N PRO A 330 -5.00 -14.36 3.88
CA PRO A 330 -5.90 -14.92 2.88
C PRO A 330 -7.18 -14.10 2.74
N THR A 331 -7.65 -13.94 1.50
CA THR A 331 -8.90 -13.24 1.18
C THR A 331 -9.74 -14.09 0.24
N TYR A 332 -11.05 -13.85 0.25
CA TYR A 332 -12.00 -14.53 -0.62
C TYR A 332 -12.99 -13.55 -1.23
N VAL A 333 -13.10 -13.55 -2.56
CA VAL A 333 -14.13 -12.78 -3.27
C VAL A 333 -15.47 -13.48 -3.11
N HIS A 334 -16.26 -13.04 -2.13
CA HIS A 334 -17.59 -13.58 -1.90
C HIS A 334 -18.60 -12.96 -2.86
N LYS A 335 -19.40 -13.83 -3.48
CA LYS A 335 -20.41 -13.48 -4.49
C LYS A 335 -21.76 -13.97 -4.00
N TYR A 336 -22.72 -13.06 -3.86
CA TYR A 336 -24.04 -13.37 -3.31
C TYR A 336 -25.15 -12.65 -4.06
N ARG A 337 -26.41 -12.98 -3.79
CA ARG A 337 -27.57 -12.27 -4.34
C ARG A 337 -28.29 -11.50 -3.25
N GLN A 338 -28.67 -10.27 -3.57
CA GLN A 338 -29.51 -9.42 -2.72
C GLN A 338 -30.44 -8.61 -3.62
N GLY A 339 -31.75 -8.70 -3.37
CA GLY A 339 -32.75 -8.00 -4.19
C GLY A 339 -32.69 -8.34 -5.68
N GLY A 340 -32.40 -9.61 -6.02
CA GLY A 340 -32.27 -10.06 -7.42
C GLY A 340 -30.95 -9.70 -8.13
N VAL A 341 -30.11 -8.85 -7.52
CA VAL A 341 -28.82 -8.41 -8.09
C VAL A 341 -27.67 -9.22 -7.48
N ARG A 342 -26.66 -9.57 -8.29
CA ARG A 342 -25.41 -10.17 -7.79
C ARG A 342 -24.56 -9.10 -7.12
N LYS A 343 -24.13 -9.35 -5.89
CA LYS A 343 -23.30 -8.48 -5.04
C LYS A 343 -21.96 -9.16 -4.74
N PHE A 344 -20.98 -8.34 -4.37
CA PHE A 344 -19.59 -8.75 -4.18
C PHE A 344 -19.03 -8.09 -2.92
N THR A 345 -18.20 -8.82 -2.19
CA THR A 345 -17.40 -8.31 -1.08
C THR A 345 -16.14 -9.15 -0.97
N VAL A 346 -15.00 -8.54 -0.68
CA VAL A 346 -13.75 -9.26 -0.41
C VAL A 346 -13.72 -9.55 1.09
N ILE A 347 -13.74 -10.83 1.45
CA ILE A 347 -13.74 -11.28 2.85
C ILE A 347 -12.30 -11.59 3.26
N PRO A 348 -11.75 -10.93 4.28
CA PRO A 348 -10.50 -11.37 4.91
C PRO A 348 -10.77 -12.66 5.69
N ILE A 349 -9.85 -13.62 5.59
CA ILE A 349 -9.97 -14.92 6.25
C ILE A 349 -8.92 -15.02 7.34
N GLU A 350 -9.40 -15.02 8.57
CA GLU A 350 -8.61 -15.09 9.78
C GLU A 350 -8.39 -16.55 10.21
N GLY A 351 -7.51 -16.73 11.21
CA GLY A 351 -7.04 -18.00 11.78
C GLY A 351 -7.87 -19.26 11.48
N LYS A 352 -7.32 -20.15 10.65
CA LYS A 352 -7.88 -21.47 10.28
C LYS A 352 -9.22 -21.41 9.54
N GLY A 353 -9.46 -20.35 8.76
CA GLY A 353 -10.67 -20.26 7.93
C GLY A 353 -11.85 -19.60 8.62
N LYS A 354 -11.59 -18.67 9.55
CA LYS A 354 -12.62 -17.97 10.31
C LYS A 354 -12.91 -16.59 9.72
N TRP A 355 -14.13 -16.15 9.91
CA TRP A 355 -14.60 -14.80 9.60
C TRP A 355 -15.43 -14.31 10.78
N THR A 356 -15.11 -13.13 11.29
CA THR A 356 -15.74 -12.56 12.49
C THR A 356 -16.66 -11.37 12.21
N GLY A 357 -16.70 -10.88 10.97
CA GLY A 357 -17.55 -9.77 10.56
C GLY A 357 -18.99 -10.19 10.17
N PRO A 358 -19.70 -9.33 9.42
CA PRO A 358 -21.11 -9.53 9.10
C PRO A 358 -21.43 -10.83 8.37
N THR A 359 -22.64 -11.35 8.59
CA THR A 359 -23.16 -12.50 7.85
C THR A 359 -23.54 -12.11 6.43
N TYR A 360 -23.05 -12.85 5.44
CA TYR A 360 -23.42 -12.69 4.04
C TYR A 360 -24.24 -13.89 3.54
N PRO A 361 -25.28 -13.67 2.71
CA PRO A 361 -26.03 -14.76 2.11
C PRO A 361 -25.13 -15.75 1.37
N GLY A 362 -25.26 -17.04 1.69
CA GLY A 362 -24.52 -18.12 1.05
C GLY A 362 -23.03 -18.21 1.41
N LEU A 363 -22.50 -17.35 2.29
CA LEU A 363 -21.13 -17.51 2.80
C LEU A 363 -21.11 -18.68 3.79
N SER A 364 -20.29 -19.69 3.52
CA SER A 364 -20.20 -20.89 4.36
C SER A 364 -18.82 -21.05 4.99
N GLU A 365 -18.78 -21.55 6.22
CA GLU A 365 -17.53 -21.88 6.92
C GLU A 365 -16.71 -22.92 6.12
N GLN A 366 -17.37 -23.83 5.40
CA GLN A 366 -16.70 -24.78 4.51
C GLN A 366 -15.92 -24.08 3.39
N THR A 367 -16.48 -23.02 2.81
CA THR A 367 -15.81 -22.22 1.77
C THR A 367 -14.59 -21.54 2.35
N LEU A 368 -14.73 -20.89 3.51
CA LEU A 368 -13.64 -20.20 4.19
C LEU A 368 -12.50 -21.15 4.60
N LYS A 369 -12.82 -22.32 5.15
CA LYS A 369 -11.84 -23.37 5.49
C LYS A 369 -11.13 -23.91 4.26
N ARG A 370 -11.84 -24.11 3.14
CA ARG A 370 -11.23 -24.52 1.87
C ARG A 370 -10.27 -23.46 1.36
N THR A 371 -10.71 -22.21 1.24
CA THR A 371 -9.86 -21.12 0.75
C THR A 371 -8.65 -20.90 1.66
N TRP A 372 -8.82 -20.97 2.99
CA TRP A 372 -7.70 -20.94 3.93
C TRP A 372 -6.67 -22.02 3.59
N ARG A 373 -7.09 -23.30 3.59
CA ARG A 373 -6.18 -24.42 3.32
C ARG A 373 -5.52 -24.32 1.97
N ASP A 374 -6.28 -24.02 0.93
CA ASP A 374 -5.77 -23.99 -0.45
C ASP A 374 -4.80 -22.80 -0.66
N THR A 375 -5.00 -21.70 0.07
CA THR A 375 -4.11 -20.53 0.08
C THR A 375 -2.84 -20.81 0.90
N THR A 376 -2.96 -21.21 2.16
CA THR A 376 -1.80 -21.38 3.06
C THR A 376 -0.88 -22.48 2.55
N THR A 377 -1.42 -23.63 2.10
CA THR A 377 -0.62 -24.71 1.50
C THR A 377 0.18 -24.23 0.29
N LEU A 378 -0.35 -23.31 -0.51
CA LEU A 378 0.36 -22.81 -1.68
C LEU A 378 1.41 -21.75 -1.30
N MET A 379 1.05 -20.82 -0.42
CA MET A 379 1.94 -19.76 0.06
C MET A 379 3.14 -20.32 0.82
N GLU A 380 2.96 -21.44 1.51
CA GLU A 380 4.00 -22.12 2.30
C GLU A 380 4.72 -23.23 1.52
N SER A 381 4.47 -23.38 0.21
CA SER A 381 4.99 -24.49 -0.57
C SER A 381 6.49 -24.41 -0.89
N LEU A 382 7.09 -23.21 -0.82
CA LEU A 382 8.51 -22.98 -1.12
C LEU A 382 9.30 -22.45 0.08
N ASP A 383 8.65 -21.75 1.00
CA ASP A 383 9.25 -21.17 2.21
C ASP A 383 8.15 -20.90 3.26
N SER A 384 8.51 -20.62 4.51
CA SER A 384 7.55 -20.36 5.59
C SER A 384 7.25 -18.86 5.71
N PHE A 385 5.96 -18.55 5.78
CA PHE A 385 5.46 -17.19 5.96
C PHE A 385 4.33 -17.21 6.99
N PRO A 386 4.36 -16.36 8.03
CA PRO A 386 3.25 -16.27 8.96
C PRO A 386 2.01 -15.66 8.29
N VAL A 387 0.84 -16.16 8.67
CA VAL A 387 -0.41 -15.45 8.38
C VAL A 387 -0.45 -14.18 9.21
N PHE A 388 -0.73 -13.05 8.56
CA PHE A 388 -0.82 -11.76 9.20
C PHE A 388 -1.92 -11.76 10.25
N SER A 389 -1.60 -11.22 11.42
CA SER A 389 -2.56 -10.93 12.48
C SER A 389 -2.21 -9.54 13.01
N PRO A 390 -3.15 -8.59 13.04
CA PRO A 390 -2.87 -7.26 13.55
C PRO A 390 -2.48 -7.38 15.04
N PRO A 391 -1.65 -6.47 15.56
CA PRO A 391 -1.42 -6.38 16.99
C PRO A 391 -2.79 -6.28 17.68
N SER A 392 -3.04 -7.10 18.70
CA SER A 392 -4.23 -6.93 19.54
C SER A 392 -4.27 -5.48 19.98
N GLU A 393 -5.38 -4.76 19.74
CA GLU A 393 -5.56 -3.41 20.28
C GLU A 393 -5.10 -3.45 21.74
N LYS A 394 -4.06 -2.69 22.08
CA LYS A 394 -3.75 -2.47 23.49
C LYS A 394 -5.02 -1.88 24.06
N THR A 395 -5.74 -2.65 24.87
CA THR A 395 -6.80 -2.15 25.72
C THR A 395 -6.25 -0.90 26.38
N THR A 396 -6.75 0.26 25.96
CA THR A 396 -6.52 1.51 26.66
C THR A 396 -6.97 1.25 28.08
N SER A 397 -5.99 1.00 28.95
CA SER A 397 -6.17 0.93 30.39
C SER A 397 -6.97 2.15 30.77
N GLN A 398 -8.19 1.91 31.23
CA GLN A 398 -9.03 2.92 31.83
C GLN A 398 -8.19 3.58 32.94
N ILE A 399 -7.81 4.83 32.72
CA ILE A 399 -7.35 5.69 33.79
C ILE A 399 -8.56 5.82 34.73
N PRO A 400 -8.50 5.33 35.98
CA PRO A 400 -9.60 5.52 36.91
C PRO A 400 -9.75 7.02 37.17
N PRO A 401 -10.99 7.52 37.33
CA PRO A 401 -11.21 8.94 37.59
C PRO A 401 -10.48 9.32 38.88
N SER A 402 -9.66 10.35 38.80
CA SER A 402 -9.05 10.98 39.97
C SER A 402 -10.17 11.48 40.88
N SER A 403 -10.13 10.98 42.13
CA SER A 403 -10.97 11.38 43.27
C SER A 403 -10.89 12.87 43.60
#